data_AF-A0A5J4TSS1-F1
#
_entry.id   AF-A0A5J4TSS1-F1
#
_cell.length_a   1.000
_cell.length_b   1.000
_cell.length_c   1.000
_cell.angle_alpha   90.00
_cell.angle_beta   90.00
_cell.angle_gamma   90.00
#
_symmetry.space_group_name_H-M   'P 1'
#
loop_
_entity.id
_entity.type
_entity.pdbx_description
1 polymer ?
#
loop_
_entity_poly.entity_id
_entity_poly.type
_entity_poly.pdbx_seq_one_letter_code
_entity_poly.pdbx_strand_id
1 'polypeptide(L)'
;LREAEPNLQPQIPTLPIINQYPVITNPVIPRIQPPSIQQQFNPQILAQIPPDQQKQYIGEFLYAKISTIDEPNAGKITEMLLELDNVELINILSDDQLLNQKTREAQ
;
A
#
# COMPACT_ATOMS: atom_id res chain seq x y z
N LEU A 1 26.11 -37.27 42.68
CA LEU A 1 26.15 -35.85 42.26
C LEU A 1 26.23 -35.80 40.75
N ARG A 2 25.35 -34.99 40.13
CA ARG A 2 25.44 -34.44 38.75
C ARG A 2 25.22 -35.44 37.60
N GLU A 3 24.48 -35.20 36.52
CA GLU A 3 23.66 -34.11 35.95
C GLU A 3 22.75 -34.80 34.91
N ALA A 4 21.45 -34.49 34.83
CA ALA A 4 20.61 -34.81 33.66
C ALA A 4 19.53 -33.73 33.52
N GLU A 5 19.54 -33.06 32.38
CA GLU A 5 18.80 -31.83 32.08
C GLU A 5 17.29 -32.03 31.96
N PRO A 6 16.45 -31.05 32.33
CA PRO A 6 15.01 -31.10 32.07
C PRO A 6 14.73 -30.78 30.59
N ASN A 7 14.33 -31.80 29.84
CA ASN A 7 13.84 -31.67 28.47
C ASN A 7 12.48 -30.94 28.46
N LEU A 8 12.49 -29.62 28.36
CA LEU A 8 11.32 -28.79 28.10
C LEU A 8 11.15 -28.64 26.58
N GLN A 9 10.56 -29.65 25.94
CA GLN A 9 9.96 -29.49 24.62
C GLN A 9 8.55 -28.90 24.78
N PRO A 10 8.24 -27.72 24.22
CA PRO A 10 6.86 -27.25 24.15
C PRO A 10 6.09 -28.09 23.14
N GLN A 11 5.21 -28.96 23.63
CA GLN A 11 4.21 -29.66 22.83
C GLN A 11 3.22 -28.61 22.29
N ILE A 12 3.22 -28.35 20.98
CA ILE A 12 2.20 -27.50 20.34
C ILE A 12 0.93 -28.37 20.18
N PRO A 13 -0.25 -27.94 20.68
CA PRO A 13 -1.48 -28.70 20.48
C PRO A 13 -1.91 -28.65 19.01
N THR A 14 -1.98 -29.80 18.34
CA THR A 14 -2.57 -29.95 17.01
C THR A 14 -4.10 -29.89 17.11
N LEU A 15 -4.74 -28.87 16.51
CA LEU A 15 -6.19 -28.81 16.38
C LEU A 15 -6.68 -29.61 15.15
N PRO A 16 -7.89 -30.21 15.19
CA PRO A 16 -8.41 -31.04 14.10
C PRO A 16 -8.91 -30.21 12.91
N ILE A 17 -8.45 -30.55 11.69
CA ILE A 17 -8.99 -30.04 10.43
C ILE A 17 -10.28 -30.80 10.10
N ILE A 18 -11.43 -30.14 10.26
CA ILE A 18 -12.71 -30.60 9.67
C ILE A 18 -13.51 -29.37 9.21
N ASN A 19 -13.65 -29.19 7.90
CA ASN A 19 -14.94 -29.02 7.20
C ASN A 19 -14.74 -28.52 5.75
N GLN A 20 -15.50 -29.15 4.87
CA GLN A 20 -15.56 -29.01 3.42
C GLN A 20 -16.50 -27.85 2.96
N TYR A 21 -16.25 -27.29 1.75
CA TYR A 21 -17.09 -26.62 0.70
C TYR A 21 -18.18 -25.55 1.04
N PRO A 22 -18.49 -24.53 0.17
CA PRO A 22 -18.60 -24.60 -1.31
C PRO A 22 -17.98 -23.45 -2.14
N VAL A 23 -17.79 -23.72 -3.45
CA VAL A 23 -17.64 -22.70 -4.50
C VAL A 23 -18.90 -21.83 -4.49
N ILE A 24 -18.76 -20.54 -4.22
CA ILE A 24 -19.84 -19.55 -4.37
C ILE A 24 -19.26 -18.36 -5.12
N THR A 25 -19.92 -18.06 -6.24
CA THR A 25 -19.85 -16.89 -7.11
C THR A 25 -19.42 -15.60 -6.39
N ASN A 26 -18.55 -14.81 -7.03
CA ASN A 26 -18.23 -13.43 -6.61
C ASN A 26 -19.52 -12.62 -6.37
N PRO A 27 -19.65 -12.04 -5.17
CA PRO A 27 -19.76 -10.60 -5.07
C PRO A 27 -18.48 -10.06 -4.40
N VAL A 28 -18.03 -8.88 -4.84
CA VAL A 28 -16.98 -8.10 -4.17
C VAL A 28 -17.38 -7.95 -2.69
N ILE A 29 -16.71 -8.70 -1.82
CA ILE A 29 -16.71 -8.51 -0.37
C ILE A 29 -15.30 -8.02 -0.06
N PRO A 30 -15.12 -6.83 0.55
CA PRO A 30 -13.81 -6.32 0.89
C PRO A 30 -13.15 -7.30 1.87
N ARG A 31 -12.15 -8.04 1.38
CA ARG A 31 -11.30 -8.89 2.20
C ARG A 31 -10.56 -7.97 3.16
N ILE A 32 -10.75 -8.16 4.46
CA ILE A 32 -9.89 -7.59 5.50
C ILE A 32 -8.55 -8.28 5.33
N GLN A 33 -7.66 -7.66 4.56
CA GLN A 33 -6.28 -8.08 4.41
C GLN A 33 -5.54 -7.72 5.72
N PRO A 34 -4.69 -8.60 6.27
CA PRO A 34 -3.77 -8.19 7.34
C PRO A 34 -2.96 -6.98 6.85
N PRO A 35 -2.57 -6.03 7.73
CA PRO A 35 -1.97 -4.76 7.33
C PRO A 35 -0.56 -4.97 6.77
N SER A 36 -0.49 -5.38 5.51
CA SER A 36 0.67 -5.13 4.67
C SER A 36 0.69 -3.63 4.43
N ILE A 37 1.60 -2.90 5.07
CA ILE A 37 1.74 -1.42 5.03
C ILE A 37 2.26 -0.95 3.65
N GLN A 38 1.93 -1.69 2.58
CA GLN A 38 2.06 -1.21 1.21
C GLN A 38 0.81 -0.37 0.97
N GLN A 39 0.85 0.89 1.37
CA GLN A 39 -0.20 1.86 1.03
C GLN A 39 -0.17 2.07 -0.49
N GLN A 40 -0.76 1.13 -1.22
CA GLN A 40 -1.00 1.27 -2.64
C GLN A 40 -2.12 2.29 -2.82
N PHE A 41 -1.89 3.21 -3.73
CA PHE A 41 -2.89 4.20 -4.09
C PHE A 41 -4.16 3.52 -4.59
N ASN A 42 -5.30 3.84 -3.98
CA ASN A 42 -6.59 3.29 -4.36
C ASN A 42 -7.53 4.42 -4.84
N PRO A 43 -7.85 4.50 -6.15
CA PRO A 43 -8.73 5.53 -6.70
C PRO A 43 -10.18 5.41 -6.22
N GLN A 44 -10.60 4.24 -5.70
CA GLN A 44 -11.93 4.08 -5.09
C GLN A 44 -12.05 4.80 -3.75
N ILE A 45 -10.93 5.01 -3.06
CA ILE A 45 -10.88 5.82 -1.83
C ILE A 45 -11.01 7.30 -2.21
N LEU A 46 -10.36 7.75 -3.29
CA LEU A 46 -10.49 9.12 -3.79
C LEU A 46 -11.92 9.53 -4.11
N ALA A 47 -12.74 8.63 -4.66
CA ALA A 47 -14.15 8.89 -4.92
C ALA A 47 -14.97 9.16 -3.65
N GLN A 48 -14.48 8.73 -2.49
CA GLN A 48 -15.10 8.96 -1.18
C GLN A 48 -14.49 10.19 -0.47
N ILE A 49 -13.38 10.73 -0.97
CA ILE A 49 -12.71 11.90 -0.42
C ILE A 49 -13.34 13.16 -1.04
N PRO A 50 -13.65 14.19 -0.23
CA PRO A 50 -14.12 15.48 -0.73
C PRO A 50 -13.17 16.05 -1.79
N PRO A 51 -13.67 16.69 -2.86
CA PRO A 51 -12.85 17.18 -3.96
C PRO A 51 -11.71 18.10 -3.50
N ASP A 52 -11.95 18.93 -2.49
CA ASP A 52 -10.95 19.81 -1.87
C ASP A 52 -9.78 19.04 -1.22
N GLN A 53 -10.00 17.79 -0.80
CA GLN A 53 -9.00 16.95 -0.12
C GLN A 53 -8.38 15.89 -1.04
N GLN A 54 -8.88 15.72 -2.27
CA GLN A 54 -8.37 14.71 -3.19
C GLN A 54 -6.90 14.96 -3.55
N LYS A 55 -6.53 16.22 -3.83
CA LYS A 55 -5.13 16.58 -4.11
C LYS A 55 -4.21 16.31 -2.92
N GLN A 56 -4.67 16.57 -1.70
CA GLN A 56 -3.91 16.27 -0.50
C GLN A 56 -3.66 14.77 -0.37
N TYR A 57 -4.71 13.95 -0.55
CA TYR A 57 -4.57 12.50 -0.52
C TYR A 57 -3.62 12.01 -1.62
N ILE A 58 -3.78 12.44 -2.86
CA ILE A 58 -2.85 12.10 -3.95
C ILE A 58 -1.42 12.49 -3.59
N GLY A 59 -1.22 13.71 -3.08
CA GLY A 59 0.08 14.27 -2.73
C GLY A 59 0.84 13.43 -1.72
N GLU A 60 0.17 12.90 -0.69
CA GLU A 60 0.79 12.03 0.32
C GLU A 60 1.37 10.75 -0.31
N PHE A 61 0.62 10.11 -1.22
CA PHE A 61 1.10 8.91 -1.93
C PHE A 61 2.18 9.23 -2.96
N LEU A 62 2.05 10.38 -3.63
CA LEU A 62 3.01 10.83 -4.63
C LEU A 62 4.35 11.12 -3.96
N TYR A 63 4.34 11.87 -2.85
CA TYR A 63 5.51 12.14 -2.03
C TYR A 63 6.16 10.85 -1.55
N ALA A 64 5.38 9.91 -1.01
CA ALA A 64 5.91 8.63 -0.55
C ALA A 64 6.65 7.88 -1.66
N LYS A 65 6.09 7.82 -2.88
CA LYS A 65 6.76 7.16 -4.01
C LYS A 65 7.96 7.96 -4.51
N ILE A 66 7.86 9.28 -4.65
CA ILE A 66 8.97 10.13 -5.13
C ILE A 66 10.12 10.10 -4.13
N SER A 67 9.84 10.07 -2.82
CA SER A 67 10.87 9.98 -1.78
C SER A 67 11.72 8.71 -1.89
N THR A 68 11.17 7.62 -2.46
CA THR A 68 11.96 6.41 -2.75
C THR A 68 12.90 6.56 -3.95
N ILE A 69 12.64 7.53 -4.84
CA ILE A 69 13.42 7.82 -6.05
C ILE A 69 14.43 8.94 -5.77
N ASP A 70 13.97 10.04 -5.18
CA ASP A 70 14.73 11.25 -4.89
C ASP A 70 14.20 11.97 -3.64
N GLU A 71 14.56 11.46 -2.46
CA GLU A 71 14.21 12.02 -1.15
C GLU A 71 14.48 13.52 -0.99
N PRO A 72 15.66 14.09 -1.34
CA PRO A 72 15.92 15.51 -1.12
C PRO A 72 15.04 16.45 -1.95
N ASN A 73 14.61 16.03 -3.15
CA ASN A 73 13.75 16.84 -4.02
C ASN A 73 12.27 16.47 -3.96
N ALA A 74 11.91 15.42 -3.21
CA ALA A 74 10.56 14.85 -3.20
C ALA A 74 9.47 15.87 -2.88
N GLY A 75 9.71 16.79 -1.94
CA GLY A 75 8.75 17.83 -1.59
C GLY A 75 8.45 18.77 -2.76
N LYS A 76 9.50 19.30 -3.41
CA LYS A 76 9.38 20.24 -4.53
C LYS A 76 8.81 19.58 -5.78
N ILE A 77 9.26 18.36 -6.08
CA ILE A 77 8.75 17.58 -7.21
C ILE A 77 7.26 17.25 -6.99
N THR A 78 6.88 16.84 -5.78
CA THR A 78 5.48 16.57 -5.45
C THR A 78 4.62 17.82 -5.60
N GLU A 79 5.10 18.97 -5.12
CA GLU A 79 4.42 20.26 -5.27
C GLU A 79 4.21 20.61 -6.76
N MET A 80 5.25 20.47 -7.60
CA MET A 80 5.14 20.68 -9.05
C MET A 80 4.16 19.72 -9.72
N LEU A 81 4.19 18.44 -9.37
CA LEU A 81 3.28 17.46 -9.97
C LEU A 81 1.84 17.66 -9.51
N LEU A 82 1.62 18.14 -8.28
CA LEU A 82 0.30 18.50 -7.76
C LEU A 82 -0.36 19.66 -8.51
N GLU A 83 0.37 20.39 -9.37
CA GLU A 83 -0.23 21.37 -10.28
C GLU A 83 -1.06 20.72 -11.40
N LEU A 84 -0.83 19.43 -11.70
CA LEU A 84 -1.56 18.66 -12.70
C LEU A 84 -3.00 18.34 -12.23
N ASP A 85 -3.82 17.87 -13.18
CA ASP A 85 -5.18 17.39 -12.92
C ASP A 85 -5.20 16.07 -12.13
N ASN A 86 -6.26 15.86 -11.34
CA ASN A 86 -6.43 14.64 -10.54
C ASN A 86 -6.37 13.36 -11.40
N VAL A 87 -6.89 13.40 -12.63
CA VAL A 87 -6.87 12.25 -13.57
C VAL A 87 -5.45 11.90 -13.97
N GLU A 88 -4.63 12.90 -14.27
CA GLU A 88 -3.23 12.72 -14.65
C GLU A 88 -2.41 12.23 -13.45
N LEU A 89 -2.65 12.79 -12.27
CA LEU A 89 -2.05 12.35 -11.02
C LEU A 89 -2.38 10.90 -10.65
N ILE A 90 -3.63 10.47 -10.84
CA ILE A 90 -4.06 9.08 -10.68
C ILE A 90 -3.28 8.16 -11.62
N ASN A 91 -3.09 8.58 -12.87
CA ASN A 91 -2.36 7.82 -13.87
C ASN A 91 -0.87 7.69 -13.49
N ILE A 92 -0.25 8.80 -13.06
CA ILE A 92 1.12 8.82 -12.53
C ILE A 92 1.27 7.86 -11.34
N LEU A 93 0.32 7.84 -10.41
CA LEU A 93 0.36 6.95 -9.25
C LEU A 93 0.12 5.47 -9.59
N SER A 94 -0.54 5.20 -10.72
CA SER A 94 -0.82 3.85 -11.21
C SER A 94 0.31 3.27 -12.07
N ASP A 95 1.20 4.12 -12.58
CA ASP A 95 2.30 3.74 -13.47
C ASP A 95 3.65 4.24 -12.91
N ASP A 96 4.43 3.32 -12.34
CA ASP A 96 5.75 3.63 -11.79
C ASP A 96 6.76 4.11 -12.86
N GLN A 97 6.61 3.75 -14.14
CA GLN A 97 7.46 4.29 -15.21
C GLN A 97 7.12 5.76 -15.48
N LEU A 98 5.83 6.09 -15.57
CA LEU A 98 5.37 7.46 -15.74
C LEU A 98 5.80 8.33 -14.56
N LEU A 99 5.66 7.84 -13.33
CA LEU A 99 6.14 8.55 -12.15
C LEU A 99 7.65 8.81 -12.21
N ASN A 100 8.46 7.80 -12.54
CA ASN A 100 9.90 7.98 -12.68
C ASN A 100 10.25 9.00 -13.77
N GLN A 101 9.55 8.97 -14.90
CA GLN A 101 9.74 9.94 -15.97
C GLN A 101 9.42 11.36 -15.48
N LYS A 102 8.23 11.58 -14.91
CA LYS A 102 7.83 12.91 -14.42
C LYS A 102 8.70 13.41 -13.27
N THR A 103 9.17 12.51 -12.41
CA THR A 103 10.11 12.83 -11.33
C THR A 103 11.41 13.36 -11.91
N ARG A 104 11.97 12.71 -12.94
CA ARG A 104 13.20 13.15 -13.62
C ARG A 104 13.02 14.48 -14.37
N GLU A 105 11.84 14.74 -14.92
CA GLU A 105 11.53 16.02 -15.58
C GLU A 105 11.43 17.19 -14.61
N ALA A 106 11.09 16.93 -13.34
CA ALA A 106 10.90 17.92 -12.29
C ALA A 106 12.10 18.08 -11.33
N GLN A 107 13.17 17.30 -11.51
CA GLN A 107 14.47 17.49 -10.83
C GLN A 107 15.15 18.79 -11.28
#